data_AF-A0A841EUD1-F1
#
_entry.id   AF-A0A841EUD1-F1
#
_cell.length_a   1.000
_cell.length_b   1.000
_cell.length_c   1.000
_cell.angle_alpha   90.00
_cell.angle_beta   90.00
_cell.angle_gamma   90.00
#
_symmetry.space_group_name_H-M   'P 1'
#
loop_
_entity.id
_entity.type
_entity.pdbx_description
1 polymer ?
#
loop_
_entity_poly.entity_id
_entity_poly.type
_entity_poly.pdbx_seq_one_letter_code
_entity_poly.pdbx_strand_id
1 'polypeptide(L)'
;MEHPEQEKIPYSLNSRKVAEATREWLHKRGVTILEIAELVMLLQKKYYPGLTMEECIENVEMVLKKREVQNAVLTGIQLDLLAEQGQLISPLQEMIENDEGLYGVDEILAFSIVNVYGSIGFTNYGYVDKLKPGVLERLNDISLGPVHTFLDDIVGAIASAASSRIAHRKQSEMEEAMGEKPVSDDKI
;
A
#
# COMPACT_ATOMS: atom_id res chain seq x y z
N MET A 1 -47.25 -26.46 -5.05
CA MET A 1 -47.17 -25.00 -5.18
C MET A 1 -45.72 -24.71 -5.51
N GLU A 2 -45.45 -24.38 -6.77
CA GLU A 2 -44.10 -24.00 -7.23
C GLU A 2 -43.74 -22.65 -6.61
N HIS A 3 -42.63 -22.60 -5.89
CA HIS A 3 -42.05 -21.33 -5.47
C HIS A 3 -41.37 -20.71 -6.69
N PRO A 4 -41.68 -19.45 -7.06
CA PRO A 4 -40.94 -18.78 -8.11
C PRO A 4 -39.48 -18.65 -7.67
N GLU A 5 -38.56 -19.15 -8.48
CA GLU A 5 -37.13 -18.91 -8.31
C GLU A 5 -36.91 -17.39 -8.32
N GLN A 6 -36.60 -16.82 -7.15
CA GLN A 6 -36.14 -15.45 -7.07
C GLN A 6 -34.81 -15.37 -7.83
N GLU A 7 -34.81 -14.61 -8.92
CA GLU A 7 -33.64 -14.32 -9.71
C GLU A 7 -32.56 -13.74 -8.80
N LYS A 8 -31.53 -14.53 -8.48
CA LYS A 8 -30.44 -14.11 -7.60
C LYS A 8 -29.63 -13.04 -8.33
N ILE A 9 -29.87 -11.78 -7.97
CA ILE A 9 -29.05 -10.66 -8.45
C ILE A 9 -27.59 -10.96 -8.07
N PRO A 10 -26.63 -10.92 -9.02
CA PRO A 10 -25.22 -11.14 -8.72
C PRO A 10 -24.73 -10.11 -7.69
N TYR A 11 -24.07 -10.58 -6.64
CA TYR A 11 -23.47 -9.71 -5.64
C TYR A 11 -22.41 -8.80 -6.29
N SER A 12 -22.47 -7.50 -5.99
CA SER A 12 -21.47 -6.52 -6.41
C SER A 12 -21.27 -5.48 -5.31
N LEU A 13 -20.02 -5.31 -4.87
CA LEU A 13 -19.64 -4.26 -3.92
C LEU A 13 -19.14 -3.04 -4.68
N ASN A 14 -19.80 -1.91 -4.47
CA ASN A 14 -19.46 -0.65 -5.12
C ASN A 14 -17.98 -0.26 -4.88
N SER A 15 -17.21 -0.08 -5.95
CA SER A 15 -15.78 0.24 -5.88
C SER A 15 -15.47 1.57 -5.20
N ARG A 16 -16.36 2.57 -5.32
CA ARG A 16 -16.21 3.86 -4.67
C ARG A 16 -16.28 3.71 -3.14
N LYS A 17 -17.23 2.90 -2.64
CA LYS A 17 -17.35 2.61 -1.21
C LYS A 17 -16.06 2.01 -0.63
N VAL A 18 -15.41 1.13 -1.39
CA VAL A 18 -14.15 0.52 -0.97
C VAL A 18 -13.02 1.54 -0.97
N ALA A 19 -12.89 2.35 -2.02
CA ALA A 19 -11.88 3.40 -2.09
C ALA A 19 -12.05 4.49 -1.00
N GLU A 20 -13.29 4.84 -0.66
CA GLU A 20 -13.60 5.77 0.45
C GLU A 20 -13.21 5.15 1.80
N ALA A 21 -13.58 3.90 2.05
CA ALA A 21 -13.21 3.19 3.27
C ALA A 21 -11.69 3.05 3.43
N THR A 22 -10.95 2.76 2.35
CA THR A 22 -9.48 2.67 2.39
C THR A 22 -8.86 3.99 2.85
N ARG A 23 -9.29 5.12 2.29
CA ARG A 23 -8.78 6.45 2.68
C ARG A 23 -9.16 6.80 4.11
N GLU A 24 -10.40 6.53 4.48
CA GLU A 24 -10.90 6.78 5.84
C GLU A 24 -10.09 6.01 6.88
N TRP A 25 -9.81 4.73 6.63
CA TRP A 25 -9.09 3.89 7.58
C TRP A 25 -7.60 4.23 7.68
N LEU A 26 -6.91 4.53 6.57
CA LEU A 26 -5.54 5.06 6.64
C LEU A 26 -5.48 6.32 7.52
N HIS A 27 -6.41 7.26 7.29
CA HIS A 27 -6.48 8.49 8.09
C HIS A 27 -6.83 8.22 9.57
N LYS A 28 -7.78 7.32 9.85
CA LYS A 28 -8.14 6.91 11.23
C LYS A 28 -6.97 6.25 11.96
N ARG A 29 -6.10 5.55 11.24
CA ARG A 29 -4.86 4.98 11.80
C ARG A 29 -3.69 5.97 11.81
N GLY A 30 -3.94 7.25 11.53
CA GLY A 30 -2.93 8.31 11.66
C GLY A 30 -1.92 8.36 10.53
N VAL A 31 -2.26 7.87 9.33
CA VAL A 31 -1.41 7.94 8.13
C VAL A 31 -2.04 8.88 7.10
N THR A 32 -1.29 9.88 6.67
CA THR A 32 -1.70 10.80 5.61
C THR A 32 -1.02 10.46 4.28
N ILE A 33 -1.66 10.83 3.16
CA ILE A 33 -1.08 10.66 1.81
C ILE A 33 0.25 11.40 1.66
N LEU A 34 0.37 12.57 2.31
CA LEU A 34 1.59 13.37 2.29
C LEU A 34 2.77 12.61 2.91
N GLU A 35 2.56 11.95 4.05
CA GLU A 35 3.62 11.17 4.71
C GLU A 35 4.08 9.98 3.87
N ILE A 36 3.16 9.32 3.15
CA ILE A 36 3.54 8.28 2.20
C ILE A 36 4.34 8.89 1.04
N ALA A 37 3.95 10.06 0.54
CA ALA A 37 4.65 10.77 -0.53
C ALA A 37 6.06 11.24 -0.12
N GLU A 38 6.27 11.55 1.16
CA GLU A 38 7.61 11.85 1.72
C GLU A 38 8.53 10.63 1.64
N LEU A 39 8.02 9.41 1.86
CA LEU A 39 8.78 8.18 1.64
C LEU A 39 9.14 8.00 0.16
N VAL A 40 8.20 8.28 -0.75
CA VAL A 40 8.46 8.25 -2.20
C VAL A 40 9.55 9.25 -2.59
N MET A 41 9.46 10.47 -2.05
CA MET A 41 10.48 11.50 -2.26
C MET A 41 11.86 11.01 -1.78
N LEU A 42 11.93 10.45 -0.58
CA LEU A 42 13.16 9.88 -0.04
C LEU A 42 13.76 8.80 -0.95
N LEU A 43 12.93 7.91 -1.49
CA LEU A 43 13.36 6.82 -2.38
C LEU A 43 13.85 7.31 -3.74
N GLN A 44 13.22 8.34 -4.30
CA GLN A 44 13.39 8.70 -5.71
C GLN A 44 14.23 9.96 -5.95
N LYS A 45 14.39 10.85 -4.97
CA LYS A 45 15.04 12.16 -5.16
C LYS A 45 16.49 12.08 -5.66
N LYS A 46 17.23 11.04 -5.27
CA LYS A 46 18.61 10.83 -5.73
C LYS A 46 18.71 10.49 -7.21
N TYR A 47 17.70 9.82 -7.76
CA TYR A 47 17.61 9.44 -9.17
C TYR A 47 17.01 10.57 -10.01
N TYR A 48 16.04 11.28 -9.45
CA TYR A 48 15.31 12.34 -10.13
C TYR A 48 15.38 13.64 -9.32
N PRO A 49 16.44 14.45 -9.46
CA PRO A 49 16.61 15.70 -8.70
C PRO A 49 15.46 16.70 -8.89
N GLY A 50 14.82 16.68 -10.06
CA GLY A 50 13.67 17.52 -10.40
C GLY A 50 12.32 17.02 -9.85
N LEU A 51 12.28 15.86 -9.18
CA LEU A 51 11.04 15.31 -8.63
C LEU A 51 10.39 16.25 -7.61
N THR A 52 9.10 16.50 -7.82
CA THR A 52 8.25 17.35 -6.98
C THR A 52 7.41 16.54 -6.00
N MET A 53 6.94 17.18 -4.92
CA MET A 53 6.09 16.50 -3.94
C MET A 53 4.70 16.20 -4.53
N GLU A 54 4.22 17.07 -5.40
CA GLU A 54 2.97 16.91 -6.14
C GLU A 54 2.99 15.65 -7.01
N GLU A 55 4.10 15.39 -7.71
CA GLU A 55 4.30 14.14 -8.45
C GLU A 55 4.29 12.92 -7.52
N CYS A 56 4.93 12.99 -6.35
CA CYS A 56 4.90 11.90 -5.37
C CYS A 56 3.47 11.60 -4.90
N ILE A 57 2.71 12.64 -4.52
CA ILE A 57 1.31 12.53 -4.08
C ILE A 57 0.44 11.93 -5.18
N GLU A 58 0.60 12.39 -6.43
CA GLU A 58 -0.14 11.85 -7.56
C GLU A 58 0.10 10.34 -7.71
N ASN A 59 1.35 9.90 -7.58
CA ASN A 59 1.70 8.49 -7.71
C ASN A 59 1.13 7.64 -6.55
N VAL A 60 1.17 8.14 -5.31
CA VAL A 60 0.53 7.46 -4.16
C VAL A 60 -0.97 7.30 -4.40
N GLU A 61 -1.66 8.35 -4.86
CA GLU A 61 -3.09 8.29 -5.19
C GLU A 61 -3.37 7.27 -6.32
N MET A 62 -2.48 7.18 -7.33
CA MET A 62 -2.62 6.18 -8.40
C MET A 62 -2.45 4.74 -7.91
N VAL A 63 -1.59 4.50 -6.91
CA VAL A 63 -1.48 3.20 -6.24
C VAL A 63 -2.76 2.88 -5.47
N LEU A 64 -3.25 3.82 -4.65
CA LEU A 64 -4.46 3.64 -3.83
C LEU A 64 -5.77 3.49 -4.63
N LYS A 65 -5.77 3.85 -5.92
CA LYS A 65 -6.91 3.57 -6.83
C LYS A 65 -7.04 2.10 -7.22
N LYS A 66 -5.99 1.29 -7.06
CA LYS A 66 -5.98 -0.12 -7.49
C LYS A 66 -6.73 -0.98 -6.47
N ARG A 67 -7.61 -1.85 -6.97
CA ARG A 67 -8.49 -2.66 -6.11
C ARG A 67 -7.72 -3.66 -5.23
N GLU A 68 -6.67 -4.26 -5.78
CA GLU A 68 -5.79 -5.18 -5.03
C GLU A 68 -5.13 -4.47 -3.84
N VAL A 69 -4.64 -3.25 -4.04
CA VAL A 69 -4.09 -2.41 -2.96
C VAL A 69 -5.15 -2.10 -1.90
N GLN A 70 -6.35 -1.68 -2.31
CA GLN A 70 -7.44 -1.38 -1.36
C GLN A 70 -7.83 -2.61 -0.53
N ASN A 71 -7.86 -3.79 -1.15
CA ASN A 71 -8.14 -5.04 -0.44
C ASN A 71 -7.04 -5.33 0.61
N ALA A 72 -5.76 -5.16 0.24
CA ALA A 72 -4.64 -5.36 1.15
C ALA A 72 -4.67 -4.38 2.33
N VAL A 73 -4.85 -3.09 2.06
CA VAL A 73 -4.95 -2.05 3.10
C VAL A 73 -6.07 -2.36 4.09
N LEU A 74 -7.29 -2.66 3.61
CA LEU A 74 -8.42 -2.93 4.50
C LEU A 74 -8.23 -4.22 5.29
N THR A 75 -7.64 -5.25 4.68
CA THR A 75 -7.39 -6.54 5.36
C THR A 75 -6.36 -6.39 6.46
N GLY A 76 -5.21 -5.75 6.19
CA GLY A 76 -4.15 -5.57 7.17
C GLY A 76 -4.58 -4.69 8.34
N ILE A 77 -5.20 -3.53 8.05
CA ILE A 77 -5.74 -2.66 9.11
C ILE A 77 -6.77 -3.40 9.97
N GLN A 78 -7.60 -4.26 9.39
CA GLN A 78 -8.58 -5.01 10.16
C GLN A 78 -7.91 -6.03 11.10
N LEU A 79 -6.81 -6.67 10.68
CA LEU A 79 -6.06 -7.60 11.53
C LEU A 79 -5.37 -6.87 12.68
N ASP A 80 -4.75 -5.72 12.40
CA ASP A 80 -4.19 -4.85 13.44
C ASP A 80 -5.24 -4.46 14.49
N LEU A 81 -6.45 -4.05 14.04
CA LEU A 81 -7.53 -3.66 14.94
C LEU A 81 -8.04 -4.82 15.80
N LEU A 82 -8.11 -6.03 15.23
CA LEU A 82 -8.53 -7.21 15.98
C LEU A 82 -7.48 -7.63 17.01
N ALA A 83 -6.19 -7.52 16.67
CA ALA A 83 -5.10 -7.74 17.61
C ALA A 83 -5.15 -6.71 18.75
N GLU A 84 -5.29 -5.41 18.43
CA GLU A 84 -5.43 -4.35 19.42
C GLU A 84 -6.63 -4.56 20.38
N GLN A 85 -7.70 -5.19 19.89
CA GLN A 85 -8.91 -5.50 20.67
C GLN A 85 -8.86 -6.84 21.41
N GLY A 86 -7.79 -7.63 21.27
CA GLY A 86 -7.70 -8.97 21.86
C GLY A 86 -8.70 -9.97 21.28
N GLN A 87 -9.12 -9.79 20.03
CA GLN A 87 -10.18 -10.58 19.38
C GLN A 87 -9.65 -11.70 18.48
N LEU A 88 -8.34 -11.88 18.39
CA LEU A 88 -7.74 -12.97 17.64
C LEU A 88 -7.60 -14.22 18.53
N ILE A 89 -7.49 -15.38 17.89
CA ILE A 89 -7.18 -16.63 18.57
C ILE A 89 -5.69 -16.69 18.94
N SER A 90 -5.34 -17.33 20.05
CA SER A 90 -3.94 -17.65 20.36
C SER A 90 -3.48 -18.87 19.53
N PRO A 91 -2.21 -18.93 19.03
CA PRO A 91 -1.11 -17.99 19.27
C PRO A 91 -1.06 -16.79 18.31
N LEU A 92 -2.04 -16.61 17.42
CA LEU A 92 -2.04 -15.54 16.42
C LEU A 92 -2.19 -14.14 17.04
N GLN A 93 -2.96 -14.04 18.13
CA GLN A 93 -3.10 -12.82 18.91
C GLN A 93 -1.72 -12.29 19.33
N GLU A 94 -0.93 -13.14 19.97
CA GLU A 94 0.40 -12.78 20.46
C GLU A 94 1.37 -12.49 19.32
N MET A 95 1.29 -13.24 18.21
CA MET A 95 2.14 -13.00 17.03
C MET A 95 1.94 -11.59 16.44
N ILE A 96 0.68 -11.19 16.22
CA ILE A 96 0.37 -9.89 15.60
C ILE A 96 0.51 -8.75 16.61
N GLU A 97 0.08 -8.93 17.86
CA GLU A 97 0.16 -7.86 18.87
C GLU A 97 1.61 -7.48 19.21
N ASN A 98 2.55 -8.44 19.14
CA ASN A 98 3.95 -8.22 19.50
C ASN A 98 4.88 -8.07 18.29
N ASP A 99 4.35 -8.00 17.07
CA ASP A 99 5.16 -7.89 15.86
C ASP A 99 6.25 -8.99 15.79
N GLU A 100 5.83 -10.24 15.94
CA GLU A 100 6.75 -11.38 16.05
C GLU A 100 7.59 -11.53 14.77
N GLY A 101 8.91 -11.36 14.85
CA GLY A 101 9.78 -11.31 13.66
C GLY A 101 9.90 -12.61 12.84
N LEU A 102 9.24 -13.72 13.25
CA LEU A 102 9.08 -14.93 12.43
C LEU A 102 7.67 -15.07 11.83
N TYR A 103 6.74 -14.20 12.20
CA TYR A 103 5.46 -14.04 11.55
C TYR A 103 5.68 -13.15 10.32
N GLY A 104 5.48 -13.72 9.13
CA GLY A 104 5.84 -13.05 7.88
C GLY A 104 4.65 -12.76 6.95
N VAL A 105 3.43 -12.67 7.49
CA VAL A 105 2.20 -12.65 6.67
C VAL A 105 1.84 -11.22 6.24
N ASP A 106 2.17 -10.26 7.10
CA ASP A 106 2.23 -8.83 6.88
C ASP A 106 3.09 -8.47 5.66
N GLU A 107 4.32 -8.99 5.53
CA GLU A 107 5.17 -8.73 4.37
C GLU A 107 4.62 -9.42 3.11
N ILE A 108 3.99 -10.59 3.24
CA ILE A 108 3.33 -11.25 2.10
C ILE A 108 2.17 -10.39 1.58
N LEU A 109 1.41 -9.76 2.48
CA LEU A 109 0.36 -8.82 2.10
C LEU A 109 0.95 -7.55 1.49
N ALA A 110 2.05 -7.04 2.04
CA ALA A 110 2.80 -5.91 1.50
C ALA A 110 3.32 -6.19 0.08
N PHE A 111 3.86 -7.39 -0.17
CA PHE A 111 4.28 -7.81 -1.51
C PHE A 111 3.14 -7.82 -2.52
N SER A 112 1.90 -8.10 -2.11
CA SER A 112 0.75 -8.00 -3.01
C SER A 112 0.55 -6.58 -3.55
N ILE A 113 0.84 -5.55 -2.74
CA ILE A 113 0.79 -4.14 -3.14
C ILE A 113 1.95 -3.81 -4.08
N VAL A 114 3.17 -4.21 -3.72
CA VAL A 114 4.38 -3.93 -4.52
C VAL A 114 4.26 -4.54 -5.92
N ASN A 115 3.75 -5.77 -6.02
CA ASN A 115 3.58 -6.49 -7.28
C ASN A 115 2.68 -5.77 -8.29
N VAL A 116 1.75 -4.93 -7.86
CA VAL A 116 0.88 -4.15 -8.76
C VAL A 116 1.70 -3.26 -9.71
N TYR A 117 2.91 -2.85 -9.30
CA TYR A 117 3.84 -2.06 -10.13
C TYR A 117 5.19 -2.78 -10.34
N GLY A 118 5.19 -4.11 -10.24
CA GLY A 118 6.31 -4.96 -10.62
C GLY A 118 7.49 -5.03 -9.64
N SER A 119 8.43 -5.90 -9.96
CA SER A 119 9.52 -6.33 -9.06
C SER A 119 10.54 -5.24 -8.73
N ILE A 120 10.58 -4.13 -9.47
CA ILE A 120 11.47 -3.00 -9.17
C ILE A 120 11.14 -2.41 -7.79
N GLY A 121 9.88 -2.45 -7.38
CA GLY A 121 9.46 -1.99 -6.06
C GLY A 121 9.98 -2.85 -4.90
N PHE A 122 10.43 -4.10 -5.12
CA PHE A 122 10.84 -4.98 -4.02
C PHE A 122 12.08 -4.48 -3.28
N THR A 123 13.06 -3.94 -3.99
CA THR A 123 14.28 -3.41 -3.38
C THR A 123 14.00 -2.13 -2.60
N ASN A 124 13.10 -1.28 -3.11
CA ASN A 124 12.63 -0.10 -2.38
C ASN A 124 11.90 -0.50 -1.11
N TYR A 125 11.01 -1.50 -1.18
CA TYR A 125 10.23 -1.97 -0.04
C TYR A 125 11.14 -2.52 1.06
N GLY A 126 11.99 -3.50 0.76
CA GLY A 126 12.91 -4.03 1.76
C GLY A 126 13.90 -3.00 2.31
N TYR A 127 14.19 -1.93 1.56
CA TYR A 127 15.00 -0.81 2.05
C TYR A 127 14.25 0.07 3.06
N VAL A 128 13.01 0.48 2.75
CA VAL A 128 12.23 1.33 3.66
C VAL A 128 11.74 0.58 4.89
N ASP A 129 11.38 -0.69 4.75
CA ASP A 129 11.00 -1.55 5.86
C ASP A 129 12.17 -1.71 6.85
N LYS A 130 13.39 -1.93 6.35
CA LYS A 130 14.56 -1.98 7.22
C LYS A 130 14.93 -0.65 7.88
N LEU A 131 14.76 0.46 7.15
CA LEU A 131 15.18 1.79 7.62
C LEU A 131 14.13 2.44 8.55
N LYS A 132 12.85 2.12 8.34
CA LYS A 132 11.66 2.72 8.96
C LYS A 132 11.72 4.26 9.10
N PRO A 133 11.91 5.05 8.02
CA PRO A 133 11.96 6.51 8.13
C PRO A 133 10.56 7.14 8.27
N GLY A 134 10.49 8.32 8.88
CA GLY A 134 9.29 9.18 8.86
C GLY A 134 8.09 8.51 9.53
N VAL A 135 6.98 8.38 8.80
CA VAL A 135 5.76 7.73 9.32
C VAL A 135 6.01 6.29 9.77
N LEU A 136 6.93 5.55 9.12
CA LEU A 136 7.24 4.18 9.51
C LEU A 136 7.91 4.10 10.89
N GLU A 137 8.73 5.10 11.26
CA GLU A 137 9.33 5.19 12.60
C GLU A 137 8.25 5.29 13.66
N ARG A 138 7.24 6.13 13.41
CA ARG A 138 6.10 6.32 14.31
C ARG A 138 5.22 5.08 14.40
N LEU A 139 4.96 4.41 13.29
CA LEU A 139 4.11 3.21 13.27
C LEU A 139 4.79 2.02 13.98
N ASN A 140 6.11 1.93 13.92
CA ASN A 140 6.89 0.86 14.56
C ASN A 140 7.05 1.03 16.09
N ASP A 141 6.65 2.16 16.66
CA ASP A 141 6.76 2.37 18.10
C ASP A 141 5.60 1.73 18.88
N ILE A 142 5.81 0.48 19.27
CA ILE A 142 4.87 -0.34 20.07
C ILE A 142 4.55 0.27 21.44
N SER A 143 5.34 1.25 21.93
CA SER A 143 5.08 1.90 23.21
C SER A 143 3.93 2.92 23.15
N LEU A 144 3.50 3.30 21.94
CA LEU A 144 2.44 4.29 21.73
C LEU A 144 1.03 3.71 21.96
N GLY A 145 0.88 2.38 22.02
CA GLY A 145 -0.36 1.68 22.34
C GLY A 145 -1.03 0.99 21.15
N PRO A 146 -1.18 1.60 19.97
CA PRO A 146 -1.79 0.95 18.82
C PRO A 146 -0.93 -0.18 18.22
N VAL A 147 -1.58 -1.22 17.71
CA VAL A 147 -0.91 -2.33 16.99
C VAL A 147 -0.80 -1.99 15.50
N HIS A 148 0.40 -2.06 14.93
CA HIS A 148 0.68 -1.60 13.55
C HIS A 148 1.44 -2.60 12.69
N THR A 149 1.53 -3.88 13.09
CA THR A 149 2.26 -4.95 12.38
C THR A 149 1.95 -5.03 10.89
N PHE A 150 0.69 -4.86 10.47
CA PHE A 150 0.40 -4.83 9.03
C PHE A 150 0.56 -3.44 8.42
N LEU A 151 0.25 -2.38 9.18
CA LEU A 151 0.10 -1.04 8.64
C LEU A 151 1.43 -0.42 8.20
N ASP A 152 2.51 -0.58 8.95
CA ASP A 152 3.82 -0.03 8.58
C ASP A 152 4.33 -0.64 7.26
N ASP A 153 4.21 -1.96 7.13
CA ASP A 153 4.52 -2.72 5.93
C ASP A 153 3.69 -2.29 4.72
N ILE A 154 2.37 -2.14 4.91
CA ILE A 154 1.45 -1.64 3.88
C ILE A 154 1.87 -0.24 3.43
N VAL A 155 2.24 0.65 4.35
CA VAL A 155 2.67 2.02 4.02
C VAL A 155 3.99 2.01 3.24
N GLY A 156 4.97 1.21 3.67
CA GLY A 156 6.22 1.02 2.96
C GLY A 156 6.02 0.46 1.55
N ALA A 157 5.11 -0.50 1.40
CA ALA A 157 4.75 -1.09 0.12
C ALA A 157 4.06 -0.11 -0.83
N ILE A 158 3.14 0.73 -0.35
CA ILE A 158 2.49 1.77 -1.17
C ILE A 158 3.54 2.77 -1.68
N ALA A 159 4.44 3.22 -0.81
CA ALA A 159 5.53 4.14 -1.21
C ALA A 159 6.46 3.49 -2.25
N SER A 160 6.74 2.20 -2.10
CA SER A 160 7.62 1.46 -3.01
C SER A 160 6.97 1.19 -4.37
N ALA A 161 5.67 0.88 -4.38
CA ALA A 161 4.87 0.76 -5.59
C ALA A 161 4.78 2.11 -6.34
N ALA A 162 4.54 3.21 -5.63
CA ALA A 162 4.51 4.56 -6.20
C ALA A 162 5.88 4.94 -6.78
N SER A 163 6.96 4.59 -6.10
CA SER A 163 8.33 4.77 -6.58
C SER A 163 8.61 3.99 -7.87
N SER A 164 8.16 2.73 -7.95
CA SER A 164 8.27 1.93 -9.18
C SER A 164 7.52 2.57 -10.35
N ARG A 165 6.29 3.07 -10.10
CA ARG A 165 5.50 3.80 -11.10
C ARG A 165 6.24 5.05 -11.62
N ILE A 166 6.85 5.82 -10.73
CA ILE A 166 7.65 7.00 -11.12
C ILE A 166 8.82 6.59 -12.02
N ALA A 167 9.56 5.54 -11.65
CA ALA A 167 10.71 5.10 -12.43
C ALA A 167 10.32 4.69 -13.86
N HIS A 168 9.23 3.93 -14.02
CA HIS A 168 8.70 3.57 -15.33
C HIS A 168 8.29 4.79 -16.15
N ARG A 169 7.55 5.74 -15.54
CA ARG A 169 7.10 6.95 -16.22
C ARG A 169 8.27 7.85 -16.64
N LYS A 170 9.28 8.03 -15.79
CA LYS A 170 10.45 8.86 -16.09
C LYS A 170 11.28 8.27 -17.24
N GLN A 171 11.34 6.94 -17.35
CA GLN A 171 11.96 6.30 -18.51
C GLN A 171 11.21 6.62 -19.80
N SER A 172 9.89 6.48 -19.82
CA SER A 172 9.06 6.83 -20.99
C SER A 172 9.17 8.30 -21.38
N GLU A 173 9.18 9.23 -20.40
CA GLU A 173 9.37 10.67 -20.64
C GLU A 173 10.73 10.97 -21.30
N MET A 174 11.80 10.24 -20.93
CA MET A 174 13.12 10.39 -21.56
C MET A 174 13.16 9.85 -22.98
N GLU A 175 12.54 8.69 -23.24
CA GLU A 175 12.45 8.08 -24.58
C GLU A 175 11.70 9.01 -25.55
N GLU A 176 10.56 9.56 -25.12
CA GLU A 176 9.80 10.54 -25.90
C GLU A 176 10.62 11.81 -26.21
N ALA A 177 11.36 12.32 -25.22
CA ALA A 177 12.23 13.48 -25.40
C ALA A 177 13.39 13.21 -26.38
N MET A 178 13.81 11.94 -26.52
CA MET A 178 14.81 11.49 -27.50
C MET A 178 14.19 11.20 -28.88
N GLY A 179 12.87 11.35 -29.04
CA GLY A 179 12.16 11.10 -30.29
C GLY A 179 11.91 9.62 -30.58
N GLU A 180 12.08 8.75 -29.58
CA GLU A 180 11.71 7.33 -29.68
C GLU A 180 10.19 7.20 -29.53
N LYS A 181 9.57 6.30 -30.31
CA LYS A 181 8.13 6.06 -30.16
C LYS A 181 7.92 5.24 -28.89
N PRO A 182 7.05 5.68 -27.96
CA PRO A 182 6.68 4.85 -26.84
C PRO A 182 6.07 3.53 -27.35
N VAL A 183 6.32 2.44 -26.64
CA VAL A 183 5.60 1.20 -26.86
C VAL A 183 4.11 1.53 -26.71
N SER A 184 3.30 1.26 -27.75
CA SER A 184 1.88 1.62 -27.75
C SER A 184 1.18 1.06 -26.51
N ASP A 185 0.48 1.91 -25.76
CA ASP A 185 -0.38 1.56 -24.62
C ASP A 185 -1.57 0.70 -25.09
N ASP A 186 -1.31 -0.55 -25.45
CA ASP A 186 -2.32 -1.60 -25.52
C ASP A 186 -2.19 -2.45 -24.24
N LYS A 187 -2.97 -2.04 -23.24
CA LYS A 187 -3.41 -2.83 -22.07
C LYS A 187 -2.33 -3.23 -21.04
N ILE A 188 -2.25 -2.44 -19.97
CA ILE A 188 -2.09 -2.95 -18.59
C ILE A 188 -3.06 -2.20 -17.67
#